data_AF-A0A537FAC3-F1
#
_entry.id   AF-A0A537FAC3-F1
#
_cell.length_a   1.000
_cell.length_b   1.000
_cell.length_c   1.000
_cell.angle_alpha   90.00
_cell.angle_beta   90.00
_cell.angle_gamma   90.00
#
_symmetry.space_group_name_H-M   'P 1'
#
loop_
_entity.id
_entity.type
_entity.pdbx_description
1 polymer ?
#
loop_
_entity_poly.entity_id
_entity_poly.type
_entity_poly.pdbx_seq_one_letter_code
_entity_poly.pdbx_strand_id
1 'polypeptide(L)'
;MSFDYSHLPREYPRQFLPTNIDLTDLNGLKELFQNLQNRTVHSASDLEKWLKDESELASALAEEQSIRYARMTCQTDDPAREKDYLLFIENVEPVAKIGFSQLDRKYLGTPARKNLPLEQYYVLNRKRENNVALFREENVELEKEETKLA
;
A
#
# COMPACT_ATOMS: atom_id res chain seq x y z
N MET A 1 -1.19 -21.05 -21.26
CA MET A 1 -1.13 -21.42 -19.83
C MET A 1 -0.88 -20.14 -19.05
N SER A 2 -1.79 -19.74 -18.17
CA SER A 2 -1.54 -18.62 -17.26
C SER A 2 -0.60 -19.08 -16.15
N PHE A 3 0.47 -18.32 -15.91
CA PHE A 3 1.33 -18.54 -14.76
C PHE A 3 0.51 -18.37 -13.47
N ASP A 4 0.60 -19.36 -12.57
CA ASP A 4 -0.12 -19.31 -11.30
C ASP A 4 0.75 -18.64 -10.23
N TYR A 5 0.46 -17.36 -9.99
CA TYR A 5 1.15 -16.54 -9.01
C TYR A 5 0.90 -16.97 -7.56
N SER A 6 -0.14 -17.76 -7.28
CA SER A 6 -0.47 -18.21 -5.92
C SER A 6 0.56 -19.19 -5.35
N HIS A 7 1.37 -19.81 -6.21
CA HIS A 7 2.40 -20.78 -5.85
C HIS A 7 3.81 -20.18 -5.81
N LEU A 8 3.95 -18.85 -5.92
CA LEU A 8 5.24 -18.19 -5.78
C LEU A 8 5.80 -18.42 -4.36
N PRO A 9 7.09 -18.79 -4.23
CA PRO A 9 7.68 -19.01 -2.93
C PRO A 9 7.71 -17.69 -2.13
N ARG A 10 7.22 -17.73 -0.89
CA ARG A 10 7.34 -16.61 0.06
C ARG A 10 8.52 -16.88 0.99
N GLU A 11 9.69 -16.38 0.63
CA GLU A 11 10.91 -16.48 1.45
C GLU A 11 10.75 -15.78 2.81
N TYR A 12 9.96 -14.70 2.85
CA TYR A 12 9.65 -13.94 4.06
C TYR A 12 8.18 -14.16 4.46
N PRO A 13 7.91 -14.85 5.57
CA PRO A 13 6.54 -15.07 6.03
C PRO A 13 5.93 -13.78 6.57
N ARG A 14 4.66 -13.57 6.25
CA ARG A 14 3.84 -12.45 6.76
C ARG A 14 3.84 -12.45 8.29
N GLN A 15 4.04 -11.27 8.89
CA GLN A 15 4.04 -11.06 10.33
C GLN A 15 2.85 -10.21 10.77
N PHE A 16 2.50 -9.23 9.95
CA PHE A 16 1.38 -8.32 10.20
C PHE A 16 0.10 -8.80 9.51
N LEU A 17 0.19 -9.22 8.25
CA LEU A 17 -0.97 -9.62 7.47
C LEU A 17 -1.33 -11.10 7.70
N PRO A 18 -2.62 -11.47 7.64
CA PRO A 18 -3.02 -12.88 7.57
C PRO A 18 -2.36 -13.60 6.39
N THR A 19 -2.07 -14.89 6.56
CA THR A 19 -1.48 -15.73 5.50
C THR A 19 -2.32 -15.73 4.23
N ASN A 20 -3.63 -15.81 4.38
CA ASN A 20 -4.60 -15.65 3.30
C ASN A 20 -5.36 -14.35 3.56
N ILE A 21 -5.02 -13.30 2.80
CA ILE A 21 -5.67 -11.99 2.86
C ILE A 21 -6.26 -11.67 1.50
N ASP A 22 -7.49 -11.16 1.50
CA ASP A 22 -8.10 -10.58 0.31
C ASP A 22 -7.96 -9.05 0.39
N LEU A 23 -7.03 -8.49 -0.38
CA LEU A 23 -6.81 -7.04 -0.43
C LEU A 23 -7.86 -6.31 -1.29
N THR A 24 -8.79 -7.04 -1.91
CA THR A 24 -9.95 -6.46 -2.61
C THR A 24 -11.14 -6.24 -1.68
N ASP A 25 -11.14 -6.82 -0.47
CA ASP A 25 -12.08 -6.46 0.58
C ASP A 25 -11.73 -5.09 1.14
N LEU A 26 -12.47 -4.08 0.69
CA LEU A 26 -12.27 -2.69 1.11
C LEU A 26 -12.48 -2.48 2.61
N ASN A 27 -13.32 -3.28 3.27
CA ASN A 27 -13.54 -3.16 4.70
C ASN A 27 -12.32 -3.68 5.47
N GLY A 28 -11.87 -4.89 5.17
CA GLY A 28 -10.64 -5.43 5.72
C GLY A 28 -9.42 -4.54 5.45
N LEU A 29 -9.30 -3.98 4.25
CA LEU A 29 -8.23 -3.04 3.91
C LEU A 29 -8.28 -1.77 4.77
N LYS A 30 -9.46 -1.17 4.95
CA LYS A 30 -9.65 0.00 5.82
C LYS A 30 -9.31 -0.31 7.27
N GLU A 31 -9.68 -1.49 7.76
CA GLU A 31 -9.35 -1.93 9.12
C GLU A 31 -7.83 -2.07 9.33
N LEU A 32 -7.09 -2.57 8.33
CA LEU A 32 -5.62 -2.64 8.39
C LEU A 32 -4.98 -1.26 8.46
N PHE A 33 -5.44 -0.31 7.63
CA PHE A 33 -4.98 1.08 7.70
C PHE A 33 -5.34 1.72 9.05
N GLN A 34 -6.56 1.50 9.55
CA GLN A 34 -6.98 2.00 10.86
C GLN A 34 -6.16 1.41 12.00
N ASN A 35 -5.79 0.13 11.93
CA ASN A 35 -4.91 -0.51 12.90
C ASN A 35 -3.56 0.23 12.97
N LEU A 36 -2.91 0.43 11.81
CA LEU A 36 -1.65 1.14 11.73
C LEU A 36 -1.80 2.61 12.16
N GLN A 37 -2.90 3.27 11.81
CA GLN A 37 -3.16 4.66 12.14
C GLN A 37 -3.41 4.89 13.64
N ASN A 38 -4.07 3.95 14.32
CA ASN A 38 -4.44 4.10 15.73
C ASN A 38 -3.39 3.53 16.70
N ARG A 39 -2.45 2.72 16.22
CA ARG A 39 -1.41 2.11 17.06
C ARG A 39 -0.52 3.16 17.74
N THR A 40 -0.39 3.09 19.06
CA THR A 40 0.51 4.01 19.77
C THR A 40 1.97 3.65 19.54
N VAL A 41 2.83 4.67 19.39
CA VAL A 41 4.27 4.52 19.17
C VAL A 41 5.00 5.30 20.25
N HIS A 42 5.65 4.61 21.18
CA HIS A 42 6.31 5.23 22.34
C HIS A 42 7.82 5.36 22.18
N SER A 43 8.43 4.51 21.36
CA SER A 43 9.88 4.40 21.20
C SER A 43 10.31 4.29 19.74
N ALA A 44 11.61 4.43 19.50
CA ALA A 44 12.21 4.17 18.19
C ALA A 44 11.96 2.72 17.74
N SER A 45 12.11 1.75 18.65
CA SER A 45 11.85 0.34 18.36
C SER A 45 10.38 0.08 17.99
N ASP A 46 9.44 0.75 18.64
CA ASP A 46 8.01 0.64 18.29
C ASP A 46 7.76 1.20 16.88
N LEU A 47 8.42 2.31 16.55
CA LEU A 47 8.32 2.94 15.25
C LEU A 47 8.93 2.06 14.15
N GLU A 48 10.06 1.42 14.41
CA GLU A 48 10.66 0.46 13.48
C GLU A 48 9.75 -0.74 13.24
N LYS A 49 9.11 -1.27 14.28
CA LYS A 49 8.11 -2.34 14.12
C LYS A 49 6.91 -1.85 13.31
N TRP A 50 6.40 -0.66 13.61
CA TRP A 50 5.30 -0.06 12.85
C TRP A 50 5.65 0.13 11.37
N LEU A 51 6.89 0.55 11.06
CA LEU A 51 7.38 0.68 9.69
C LEU A 51 7.47 -0.68 8.97
N LYS A 52 7.85 -1.75 9.67
CA LYS A 52 7.87 -3.11 9.09
C LYS A 52 6.46 -3.57 8.72
N ASP A 53 5.49 -3.35 9.60
CA ASP A 53 4.09 -3.73 9.35
C ASP A 53 3.48 -2.89 8.20
N GLU A 54 3.76 -1.58 8.15
CA GLU A 54 3.35 -0.72 7.04
C GLU A 54 4.01 -1.12 5.72
N SER A 55 5.30 -1.47 5.76
CA SER A 55 6.02 -1.99 4.60
C SER A 55 5.45 -3.32 4.13
N GLU A 56 5.03 -4.21 5.02
CA GLU A 56 4.41 -5.49 4.66
C GLU A 56 3.07 -5.26 3.92
N LEU A 57 2.23 -4.34 4.42
CA LEU A 57 0.99 -3.95 3.74
C LEU A 57 1.25 -3.34 2.35
N ALA A 58 2.23 -2.44 2.25
CA ALA A 58 2.62 -1.83 0.98
C ALA A 58 3.11 -2.87 -0.04
N SER A 59 3.96 -3.82 0.38
CA SER A 59 4.45 -4.88 -0.47
C SER A 59 3.33 -5.80 -0.96
N ALA A 60 2.37 -6.15 -0.09
CA ALA A 60 1.25 -7.01 -0.47
C ALA A 60 0.31 -6.33 -1.49
N LEU A 61 0.03 -5.04 -1.31
CA LEU A 61 -0.76 -4.26 -2.29
C LEU A 61 -0.03 -4.13 -3.63
N ALA A 62 1.28 -3.87 -3.61
CA ALA A 62 2.10 -3.79 -4.82
C ALA A 62 2.18 -5.14 -5.56
N GLU A 63 2.27 -6.26 -4.84
CA GLU A 63 2.21 -7.61 -5.40
C GLU A 63 0.88 -7.84 -6.14
N GLU A 64 -0.25 -7.56 -5.49
CA GLU A 64 -1.59 -7.69 -6.11
C GLU A 64 -1.75 -6.84 -7.37
N GLN A 65 -1.35 -5.56 -7.31
CA GLN A 65 -1.40 -4.66 -8.45
C GLN A 65 -0.53 -5.17 -9.61
N SER A 66 0.70 -5.60 -9.31
CA SER A 66 1.65 -6.09 -10.31
C SER A 66 1.16 -7.35 -11.00
N ILE A 67 0.56 -8.28 -10.26
CA ILE A 67 -0.01 -9.51 -10.82
C ILE A 67 -1.17 -9.20 -11.78
N ARG A 68 -2.08 -8.30 -11.38
CA ARG A 68 -3.23 -7.91 -12.23
C ARG A 68 -2.78 -7.19 -13.48
N TYR A 69 -1.84 -6.26 -13.34
CA TYR A 69 -1.24 -5.54 -14.46
C TYR A 69 -0.53 -6.49 -15.43
N ALA A 70 0.31 -7.39 -14.94
CA ALA A 70 0.99 -8.40 -15.76
C ALA A 70 -0.02 -9.31 -16.50
N ARG A 71 -1.07 -9.77 -15.81
CA ARG A 71 -2.12 -10.59 -16.44
C ARG A 71 -2.84 -9.85 -17.57
N MET A 72 -3.23 -8.60 -17.34
CA MET A 72 -3.92 -7.76 -18.32
C MET A 72 -3.02 -7.45 -19.52
N THR A 73 -1.77 -7.05 -19.28
CA THR A 73 -0.83 -6.69 -20.36
C THR A 73 -0.30 -7.87 -21.17
N CYS A 74 -0.23 -9.07 -20.58
CA CYS A 74 0.13 -10.28 -21.35
C CYS A 74 -1.00 -10.78 -22.26
N GLN A 75 -2.25 -10.43 -21.99
CA GLN A 75 -3.40 -10.87 -22.76
C GLN A 75 -4.46 -9.75 -22.81
N THR A 76 -4.18 -8.73 -23.63
CA THR A 76 -4.97 -7.49 -23.71
C THR A 76 -6.32 -7.66 -24.42
N ASP A 77 -6.60 -8.83 -25.00
CA ASP A 77 -7.88 -9.17 -25.63
C ASP A 77 -8.84 -9.93 -24.68
N ASP A 78 -8.44 -10.16 -23.42
CA ASP A 78 -9.25 -10.83 -22.40
C ASP A 78 -9.99 -9.81 -21.52
N PRO A 79 -11.31 -9.61 -21.73
CA PRO A 79 -12.09 -8.60 -21.01
C PRO A 79 -12.22 -8.90 -19.50
N ALA A 80 -12.05 -10.16 -19.08
CA ALA A 80 -12.10 -10.49 -17.65
C ALA A 80 -10.87 -9.96 -16.91
N ARG A 81 -9.68 -10.04 -17.54
CA ARG A 81 -8.43 -9.54 -16.95
C ARG A 81 -8.37 -8.03 -16.90
N GLU A 82 -8.87 -7.38 -17.95
CA GLU A 82 -9.05 -5.93 -17.98
C GLU A 82 -9.95 -5.48 -16.83
N LYS A 83 -11.13 -6.11 -16.70
CA LYS A 83 -12.08 -5.81 -15.62
C LYS A 83 -11.48 -6.04 -14.23
N ASP A 84 -10.74 -7.13 -14.03
CA ASP A 84 -10.09 -7.44 -12.75
C ASP A 84 -8.99 -6.43 -12.37
N TYR A 85 -8.30 -5.87 -13.36
CA TYR A 85 -7.33 -4.80 -13.16
C TYR A 85 -8.04 -3.47 -12.86
N LEU A 86 -9.01 -3.08 -13.68
CA LEU A 86 -9.78 -1.84 -13.47
C LEU A 86 -10.48 -1.82 -12.11
N LEU A 87 -11.06 -2.95 -11.66
CA LEU A 87 -11.67 -3.05 -10.33
C LEU A 87 -10.68 -2.72 -9.22
N PHE A 88 -9.43 -3.16 -9.35
CA PHE A 88 -8.39 -2.84 -8.37
C PHE A 88 -8.04 -1.34 -8.40
N ILE A 89 -7.81 -0.78 -9.58
CA ILE A 89 -7.44 0.64 -9.74
C ILE A 89 -8.58 1.56 -9.31
N GLU A 90 -9.84 1.22 -9.57
CA GLU A 90 -10.98 2.08 -9.25
C GLU A 90 -11.40 2.05 -7.78
N ASN A 91 -11.10 0.96 -7.07
CA ASN A 91 -11.65 0.71 -5.73
C ASN A 91 -10.56 0.55 -4.67
N VAL A 92 -9.53 -0.23 -4.94
CA VAL A 92 -8.48 -0.56 -3.97
C VAL A 92 -7.43 0.55 -3.91
N GLU A 93 -6.94 1.00 -5.07
CA GLU A 93 -5.89 2.01 -5.14
C GLU A 93 -6.26 3.35 -4.48
N PRO A 94 -7.47 3.92 -4.66
CA PRO A 94 -7.90 5.14 -3.97
C PRO A 94 -7.85 5.00 -2.45
N VAL A 95 -8.36 3.89 -1.93
CA VAL A 95 -8.35 3.60 -0.48
C VAL A 95 -6.91 3.49 0.01
N ALA A 96 -6.04 2.81 -0.74
CA ALA A 96 -4.63 2.67 -0.40
C ALA A 96 -3.90 4.02 -0.42
N LYS A 97 -4.12 4.87 -1.44
CA LYS A 97 -3.52 6.21 -1.55
C LYS A 97 -3.88 7.09 -0.35
N ILE A 98 -5.17 7.13 0.01
CA ILE A 98 -5.64 7.88 1.18
C ILE A 98 -5.04 7.30 2.46
N GLY A 99 -5.06 5.97 2.61
CA GLY A 99 -4.48 5.27 3.75
C GLY A 99 -3.00 5.58 3.96
N PHE A 100 -2.16 5.37 2.95
CA PHE A 100 -0.73 5.68 3.03
C PHE A 100 -0.46 7.17 3.28
N SER A 101 -1.23 8.06 2.68
CA SER A 101 -1.13 9.50 2.93
C SER A 101 -1.40 9.85 4.41
N GLN A 102 -2.35 9.15 5.07
CA GLN A 102 -2.60 9.30 6.51
C GLN A 102 -1.45 8.73 7.34
N LEU A 103 -0.92 7.56 6.97
CA LEU A 103 0.23 6.95 7.64
C LEU A 103 1.50 7.81 7.52
N ASP A 104 1.70 8.48 6.38
CA ASP A 104 2.82 9.42 6.18
C ASP A 104 2.73 10.61 7.13
N ARG A 105 1.54 11.21 7.26
CA ARG A 105 1.30 12.30 8.23
C ARG A 105 1.54 11.83 9.67
N LYS A 106 1.07 10.63 10.01
CA LYS A 106 1.33 10.02 11.33
C LYS A 106 2.82 9.85 11.59
N TYR A 107 3.55 9.28 10.63
CA TYR A 107 5.00 9.07 10.75
C TYR A 107 5.72 10.40 11.02
N LEU A 108 5.43 11.44 10.24
CA LEU A 108 6.06 12.76 10.40
C LEU A 108 5.72 13.43 11.74
N GLY A 109 4.49 13.22 12.22
CA GLY A 109 4.01 13.72 13.51
C GLY A 109 4.48 12.92 14.74
N THR A 110 5.08 11.75 14.55
CA THR A 110 5.51 10.87 15.65
C THR A 110 6.81 11.38 16.29
N PRO A 111 6.83 11.73 17.59
CA PRO A 111 8.04 12.26 18.24
C PRO A 111 9.22 11.29 18.26
N ALA A 112 8.94 9.98 18.39
CA ALA A 112 9.94 8.92 18.40
C ALA A 112 10.78 8.87 17.10
N ARG A 113 10.31 9.45 16.00
CA ARG A 113 11.04 9.59 14.74
C ARG A 113 12.40 10.27 14.91
N LYS A 114 12.51 11.23 15.83
CA LYS A 114 13.76 11.95 16.12
C LYS A 114 14.85 11.04 16.72
N ASN A 115 14.45 9.88 17.24
CA ASN A 115 15.35 8.91 17.85
C ASN A 115 15.77 7.80 16.88
N LEU A 116 15.29 7.82 15.62
CA LEU A 116 15.74 6.88 14.59
C LEU A 116 17.13 7.27 14.06
N PRO A 117 18.00 6.29 13.73
CA PRO A 117 19.32 6.57 13.13
C PRO A 117 19.20 7.35 11.82
N LEU A 118 19.70 8.58 11.78
CA LEU A 118 19.54 9.47 10.62
C LEU A 118 20.08 8.84 9.33
N GLU A 119 21.28 8.25 9.37
CA GLU A 119 21.91 7.63 8.18
C GLU A 119 21.05 6.53 7.53
N GLN A 120 20.29 5.79 8.34
CA GLN A 120 19.43 4.71 7.83
C GLN A 120 18.09 5.24 7.31
N TYR A 121 17.53 6.27 7.95
CA TYR A 121 16.17 6.74 7.71
C TYR A 121 16.08 8.07 6.93
N TYR A 122 17.21 8.66 6.55
CA TYR A 122 17.27 9.95 5.87
C TYR A 122 16.43 9.99 4.59
N VAL A 123 16.59 8.98 3.72
CA VAL A 123 15.83 8.90 2.45
C VAL A 123 14.35 8.69 2.70
N LEU A 124 14.00 7.85 3.68
CA LEU A 124 12.60 7.62 4.05
C LEU A 124 11.94 8.92 4.53
N ASN A 125 12.61 9.68 5.41
CA ASN A 125 12.09 10.96 5.91
C ASN A 125 11.74 11.90 4.75
N ARG A 126 12.67 12.09 3.81
CA ARG A 126 12.44 12.97 2.64
C ARG A 126 11.32 12.45 1.75
N LYS A 127 11.23 11.14 1.53
CA LYS A 127 10.13 10.53 0.77
C LYS A 127 8.78 10.87 1.40
N ARG A 128 8.64 10.69 2.72
CA ARG A 128 7.39 10.93 3.46
C ARG A 128 7.03 12.42 3.48
N GLU A 129 8.00 13.32 3.66
CA GLU A 129 7.80 14.77 3.56
C GLU A 129 7.29 15.19 2.19
N ASN A 130 7.89 14.66 1.12
CA ASN A 130 7.44 14.93 -0.25
C ASN A 130 6.04 14.39 -0.52
N ASN A 131 5.76 13.15 -0.11
CA ASN A 131 4.43 12.55 -0.27
C ASN A 131 3.35 13.42 0.37
N VAL A 132 3.54 13.86 1.61
CA VAL A 132 2.58 14.74 2.31
C VAL A 132 2.45 16.09 1.63
N ALA A 133 3.55 16.68 1.16
CA ALA A 133 3.53 17.99 0.50
C ALA A 133 2.78 17.97 -0.84
N LEU A 134 2.93 16.88 -1.61
CA LEU A 134 2.35 16.72 -2.94
C LEU A 134 0.92 16.17 -2.90
N PHE A 135 0.54 15.43 -1.87
CA PHE A 135 -0.77 14.79 -1.81
C PHE A 135 -1.91 15.81 -1.73
N ARG A 136 -2.91 15.63 -2.59
CA ARG A 136 -4.21 16.33 -2.57
C ARG A 136 -5.29 15.26 -2.64
N GLU A 137 -6.23 15.30 -1.71
CA GLU A 137 -7.29 14.28 -1.64
C GLU A 137 -8.22 14.36 -2.85
N GLU A 138 -8.43 15.58 -3.36
CA GLU A 138 -9.22 15.86 -4.56
C GLU A 138 -8.64 15.19 -5.81
N ASN A 139 -7.31 14.99 -5.85
CA ASN A 139 -6.66 14.31 -6.98
C ASN A 139 -6.98 12.82 -7.02
N VAL A 140 -7.35 12.19 -5.89
CA VAL A 140 -7.63 10.75 -5.85
C VAL A 140 -8.84 10.40 -6.72
N GLU A 141 -9.91 11.20 -6.63
CA GLU A 141 -11.10 11.00 -7.48
C GLU A 141 -10.82 11.38 -8.93
N LEU A 142 -10.01 12.41 -9.18
CA LEU A 142 -9.63 12.80 -10.55
C LEU A 142 -8.81 11.72 -11.27
N GLU A 143 -7.83 11.12 -10.58
CA GLU A 143 -7.00 10.03 -11.11
C GLU A 143 -7.83 8.76 -11.39
N LYS A 144 -8.85 8.51 -10.57
CA LYS A 144 -9.82 7.42 -10.80
C LYS A 144 -10.61 7.64 -12.09
N GLU A 145 -11.11 8.86 -12.32
CA GLU A 145 -11.82 9.18 -13.56
C GLU A 145 -10.88 9.18 -14.78
N GLU A 146 -9.64 9.65 -14.64
CA GLU A 146 -8.64 9.61 -15.71
C GLU A 146 -8.34 8.17 -16.16
N THR A 147 -8.23 7.23 -15.22
CA THR A 147 -7.97 5.82 -15.54
C THR A 147 -9.07 5.20 -16.40
N LYS A 148 -10.33 5.64 -16.26
CA LYS A 148 -11.46 5.14 -17.08
C LYS A 148 -11.41 5.62 -18.53
N LEU A 149 -10.64 6.67 -18.82
CA LEU A 149 -10.55 7.30 -20.13
C LEU A 149 -9.38 6.78 -20.97
N ALA A 150 -8.46 6.02 -20.37
CA ALA A 150 -7.30 5.41 -21.01
C ALA A 150 -7.61 4.00 -21.54
#